data_AF-A0A6G9YTX9-F1
#
_entry.id   AF-A0A6G9YTX9-F1
#
_cell.length_a   1.000
_cell.length_b   1.000
_cell.length_c   1.000
_cell.angle_alpha   90.00
_cell.angle_beta   90.00
_cell.angle_gamma   90.00
#
_symmetry.space_group_name_H-M   'P 1'
#
loop_
_entity.id
_entity.type
_entity.pdbx_description
1 polymer ?
#
loop_
_entity_poly.entity_id
_entity_poly.type
_entity_poly.pdbx_seq_one_letter_code
_entity_poly.pdbx_strand_id
1 'polypeptide(L)' 'MDYTVLTQLEMAEHVAPAHPLTIDGAHEAMRVHRACVIEHCRRKAFAFDVLVAAGRIVPDSSRRH' A
#
# COMPACT_ATOMS: atom_id res chain seq x y z
N MET A 1 13.11 -1.95 -14.56
CA MET A 1 12.01 -2.92 -14.50
C MET A 1 10.91 -2.34 -15.36
N ASP A 2 10.75 -2.89 -16.55
CA ASP A 2 9.79 -2.41 -17.54
C ASP A 2 8.44 -3.04 -17.24
N TYR A 3 7.62 -2.34 -16.44
CA TYR A 3 6.27 -2.76 -16.14
C TYR A 3 5.37 -2.50 -17.35
N THR A 4 4.45 -3.42 -17.64
CA THR A 4 3.45 -3.15 -18.68
C THR A 4 2.56 -1.98 -18.25
N VAL A 5 1.97 -1.28 -19.23
CA VAL A 5 1.07 -0.13 -18.96
C VAL A 5 -0.08 -0.51 -18.03
N LEU A 6 -0.62 -1.74 -18.18
CA LEU A 6 -1.68 -2.26 -17.31
C LEU A 6 -1.21 -2.39 -15.85
N THR A 7 -0.03 -2.99 -15.64
CA THR A 7 0.56 -3.12 -14.31
C THR A 7 0.81 -1.75 -13.67
N GLN A 8 1.28 -0.76 -14.44
CA GLN A 8 1.51 0.59 -13.92
C GLN A 8 0.22 1.28 -13.47
N LEU A 9 -0.87 1.10 -14.23
CA LEU A 9 -2.20 1.60 -13.87
C LEU A 9 -2.72 0.94 -12.59
N GLU A 10 -2.60 -0.39 -12.49
CA GLU A 10 -2.99 -1.17 -11.31
C GLU A 10 -2.21 -0.77 -10.05
N MET A 11 -0.95 -0.35 -10.17
CA MET A 11 -0.20 0.13 -9.00
C MET A 11 -0.58 1.56 -8.60
N ALA A 12 -1.04 2.38 -9.54
CA ALA A 12 -1.39 3.78 -9.34
C ALA A 12 -2.85 4.00 -8.89
N GLU A 13 -3.75 3.06 -9.12
CA GLU A 13 -5.13 3.15 -8.65
C GLU A 13 -5.20 3.14 -7.11
N HIS A 14 -6.11 3.98 -6.60
CA HIS A 14 -6.34 4.18 -5.17
C HIS A 14 -7.35 3.19 -4.58
N VAL A 15 -7.68 2.12 -5.31
CA VAL A 15 -8.62 1.08 -4.89
C VAL A 15 -7.88 0.00 -4.09
N ALA A 16 -8.60 -0.72 -3.24
CA ALA A 16 -8.01 -1.87 -2.56
C ALA A 16 -7.64 -2.94 -3.61
N PRO A 17 -6.44 -3.55 -3.52
CA PRO A 17 -6.07 -4.62 -4.42
C PRO A 17 -7.00 -5.81 -4.21
N ALA A 18 -7.42 -6.45 -5.30
CA ALA A 18 -8.30 -7.62 -5.24
C ALA A 18 -7.64 -8.85 -4.59
N HIS A 19 -6.30 -8.89 -4.60
CA HIS A 19 -5.50 -9.95 -4.00
C HIS A 19 -4.61 -9.39 -2.90
N PRO A 20 -4.26 -10.20 -1.88
CA PRO A 20 -3.30 -9.80 -0.88
C PRO A 20 -1.97 -9.42 -1.53
N LEU A 21 -1.41 -8.27 -1.12
CA LEU A 21 -0.07 -7.87 -1.55
C LEU A 21 0.97 -8.79 -0.89
N THR A 22 2.05 -9.07 -1.63
CA THR A 22 3.27 -9.59 -1.02
C THR A 22 3.93 -8.50 -0.17
N ILE A 23 4.86 -8.87 0.71
CA ILE A 23 5.58 -7.90 1.55
C ILE A 23 6.31 -6.86 0.67
N ASP A 24 7.02 -7.30 -0.38
CA ASP A 24 7.67 -6.41 -1.33
C ASP A 24 6.66 -5.52 -2.07
N GLY A 25 5.53 -6.07 -2.52
CA GLY A 25 4.47 -5.30 -3.17
C GLY A 25 3.83 -4.25 -2.25
N ALA A 26 3.73 -4.55 -0.96
CA ALA A 26 3.25 -3.60 0.05
C ALA A 26 4.26 -2.46 0.28
N HIS A 27 5.57 -2.76 0.29
CA HIS A 27 6.61 -1.73 0.32
C HIS A 27 6.61 -0.86 -0.94
N GLU A 28 6.41 -1.44 -2.12
CA GLU A 28 6.32 -0.69 -3.37
C GLU A 28 5.08 0.20 -3.40
N ALA A 29 3.91 -0.31 -2.99
CA ALA A 29 2.69 0.49 -2.85
C ALA A 29 2.87 1.67 -1.89
N MET A 30 3.55 1.47 -0.75
CA MET A 30 3.92 2.54 0.19
C MET A 30 4.81 3.61 -0.46
N ARG A 31 5.74 3.21 -1.33
CA ARG A 31 6.62 4.14 -2.07
C ARG A 31 5.86 4.92 -3.14
N VAL A 32 5.03 4.25 -3.93
CA VAL A 32 4.22 4.87 -5.00
C VAL A 32 3.22 5.87 -4.40
N HIS A 33 2.53 5.48 -3.34
CA HIS A 33 1.50 6.27 -2.66
C HIS A 33 2.04 7.12 -1.51
N ARG A 34 3.33 7.48 -1.54
CA ARG A 34 3.97 8.27 -0.46
C ARG A 34 3.25 9.60 -0.18
N ALA A 35 2.74 10.24 -1.24
CA ALA A 35 2.04 11.52 -1.18
C ALA A 35 0.55 11.39 -0.81
N CYS A 36 0.00 10.18 -0.85
CA CYS A 36 -1.41 9.95 -0.54
C CYS A 36 -1.61 9.86 0.97
N VAL A 37 -2.77 10.32 1.46
CA VAL A 37 -3.19 10.07 2.84
C VAL A 37 -3.79 8.68 2.94
N ILE A 38 -3.51 7.92 4.01
CA ILE A 38 -4.00 6.55 4.21
C ILE A 38 -5.53 6.49 4.14
N GLU A 39 -6.21 7.50 4.70
CA GLU A 39 -7.68 7.58 4.74
C GLU A 39 -8.32 7.69 3.34
N HIS A 40 -7.60 8.27 2.37
CA HIS A 40 -8.11 8.51 1.02
C HIS A 40 -7.52 7.55 -0.02
N CYS A 41 -6.56 6.70 0.37
CA CYS A 41 -5.95 5.71 -0.52
C CYS A 41 -6.11 4.30 0.07
N ARG A 42 -7.11 3.56 -0.45
CA ARG A 42 -7.38 2.19 0.02
C ARG A 42 -6.22 1.24 -0.26
N ARG A 43 -5.48 1.45 -1.36
CA ARG A 43 -4.27 0.66 -1.66
C ARG A 43 -3.17 0.88 -0.61
N LYS A 44 -2.97 2.12 -0.18
CA LYS A 44 -2.00 2.46 0.86
C LYS A 44 -2.42 1.90 2.23
N ALA A 45 -3.70 2.01 2.58
CA ALA A 45 -4.24 1.41 3.80
C ALA A 45 -4.03 -0.11 3.81
N PHE A 46 -4.36 -0.79 2.72
CA PHE A 46 -4.16 -2.24 2.61
C PHE A 46 -2.68 -2.64 2.69
N ALA A 47 -1.78 -1.91 2.01
CA ALA A 47 -0.35 -2.13 2.11
C ALA A 47 0.18 -1.92 3.54
N PHE A 48 -0.35 -0.91 4.25
CA PHE A 48 -0.03 -0.69 5.65
C PHE A 48 -0.44 -1.89 6.51
N ASP A 49 -1.68 -2.36 6.37
CA ASP A 49 -2.21 -3.49 7.13
C ASP A 49 -1.41 -4.77 6.88
N VAL A 50 -1.02 -5.04 5.63
CA VAL A 50 -0.15 -6.18 5.28
C VAL A 50 1.21 -6.08 5.98
N LEU A 51 1.83 -4.90 5.99
CA LEU A 51 3.12 -4.71 6.64
C LEU A 51 3.02 -4.77 8.18
N VAL A 52 1.90 -4.33 8.75
CA VAL A 52 1.61 -4.48 10.18
C VAL A 52 1.42 -5.95 10.54
N ALA A 53 0.61 -6.69 9.78
CA ALA A 53 0.38 -8.11 9.97
C ALA A 53 1.68 -8.93 9.82
N ALA A 54 2.57 -8.51 8.92
CA ALA A 54 3.89 -9.10 8.75
C ALA A 54 4.92 -8.66 9.81
N GLY A 55 4.55 -7.79 10.77
CA GLY A 55 5.43 -7.27 11.82
C GLY A 55 6.54 -6.34 11.31
N ARG A 56 6.40 -5.79 10.09
CA ARG A 56 7.37 -4.89 9.46
C ARG A 56 7.13 -3.42 9.81
N ILE A 57 5.89 -3.07 10.14
CA ILE A 57 5.51 -1.75 10.63
C ILE A 57 4.82 -1.94 11.97
N VAL A 58 5.24 -1.18 12.98
CA VAL A 58 4.49 -1.03 14.22
C VAL A 58 3.61 0.21 14.05
N PRO A 59 2.27 0.07 14.07
CA PRO A 59 1.41 1.23 13.98
C PRO A 59 1.68 2.13 15.17
N ASP A 60 1.97 3.40 14.91
CA ASP A 60 2.14 4.38 15.96
C ASP A 60 0.76 4.64 16.57
N SER A 61 0.46 3.92 17.65
CA SER A 61 -0.85 3.90 18.33
C SER A 61 -1.32 5.30 18.76
N SER A 62 -0.44 6.31 18.73
CA SER A 62 -0.74 7.70 19.07
C SER A 62 -1.50 8.45 17.97
N ARG A 63 -1.54 7.94 16.73
CA ARG A 63 -2.14 8.60 15.57
C ARG A 63 -3.42 7.92 15.10
N ARG A 64 -4.28 7.54 16.05
CA ARG A 64 -5.67 7.16 15.81
C ARG A 64 -6.54 8.38 16.15
N HIS A 65 -6.89 9.18 15.16
CA HIS A 65 -7.87 10.26 15.33
C HIS A 65 -8.75 10.37 14.09
#